data_AF-Q0I7J7-F1
#
_entry.id   AF-Q0I7J7-F1
#
_cell.length_a   1.000
_cell.length_b   1.000
_cell.length_c   1.000
_cell.angle_alpha   90.00
_cell.angle_beta   90.00
_cell.angle_gamma   90.00
#
_symmetry.space_group_name_H-M   'P 1'
#
loop_
_entity.id
_entity.type
_entity.pdbx_description
1 polymer ?
#
loop_
_entity_poly.entity_id
_entity_poly.type
_entity_poly.pdbx_seq_one_letter_code
_entity_poly.pdbx_strand_id
1 'polypeptide(L)' 'MATSNQVCACDPCSCAVSVESAVQKDGKVYCSQPCADGHSGSDECCKSCDCC' A
#
# COMPACT_ATOMS: atom_id res chain seq x y z
N MET A 1 22.48 5.33 0.94
CA MET A 1 21.18 5.93 1.31
C MET A 1 20.25 4.77 1.57
N ALA A 2 19.76 4.60 2.80
CA ALA A 2 18.89 3.48 3.14
C ALA A 2 17.48 3.82 2.67
N THR A 3 17.04 3.22 1.57
CA THR A 3 15.65 3.28 1.12
C THR A 3 14.81 2.63 2.21
N SER A 4 14.06 3.43 2.96
CA SER A 4 13.20 2.92 4.02
C SER A 4 11.97 2.31 3.36
N ASN A 5 12.07 1.02 3.00
CA ASN A 5 10.94 0.25 2.50
C ASN A 5 10.09 -0.18 3.70
N GLN A 6 8.80 0.13 3.65
CA GLN A 6 7.79 -0.30 4.61
C GLN A 6 6.78 -1.18 3.90
N VAL A 7 6.28 -2.19 4.61
CA VAL A 7 5.22 -3.04 4.08
C VAL A 7 3.90 -2.29 4.17
N CYS A 8 3.07 -2.42 3.14
CA CYS A 8 1.71 -1.88 3.12
C CYS A 8 0.95 -2.34 4.37
N ALA A 9 0.27 -1.43 5.05
CA ALA A 9 -0.49 -1.73 6.26
C ALA A 9 -1.83 -2.44 5.99
N CYS A 10 -2.12 -2.80 4.74
CA CYS A 10 -3.32 -3.56 4.38
C CYS A 10 -3.04 -5.05 4.59
N ASP A 11 -3.85 -5.74 5.39
CA ASP A 11 -3.64 -7.15 5.81
C ASP A 11 -3.44 -8.15 4.64
N PRO A 12 -4.21 -8.09 3.54
CA PRO A 12 -3.95 -8.93 2.36
C PRO A 12 -2.81 -8.42 1.47
N CYS A 13 -2.26 -7.23 1.71
CA CYS A 13 -1.27 -6.59 0.84
C CYS A 13 0.14 -6.73 1.42
N SER A 14 0.99 -7.51 0.76
CA SER A 14 2.39 -7.68 1.13
C SER A 14 3.35 -6.76 0.36
N CYS A 15 2.84 -5.73 -0.32
CA CYS A 15 3.67 -4.82 -1.12
C CYS A 15 4.68 -4.06 -0.24
N ALA A 16 5.96 -4.16 -0.57
CA ALA A 16 7.00 -3.31 0.01
C ALA A 16 7.07 -1.99 -0.77
N VAL A 17 6.81 -0.88 -0.07
CA VAL A 17 6.80 0.46 -0.66
C VAL A 17 7.70 1.40 0.13
N SER A 18 8.37 2.32 -0.57
CA SER A 18 9.19 3.34 0.08
C SER A 18 8.30 4.35 0.78
N VAL A 19 8.57 4.69 2.04
CA VAL A 19 7.76 5.69 2.78
C VAL A 19 7.68 7.03 2.04
N GLU A 20 8.73 7.39 1.32
CA GLU A 20 8.82 8.63 0.53
C GLU A 20 7.85 8.66 -0.67
N SER A 21 7.48 7.50 -1.20
CA SER A 21 6.60 7.36 -2.38
C SER A 21 5.24 6.74 -2.05
N ALA A 22 5.07 6.31 -0.81
CA ALA A 22 3.88 5.61 -0.34
C ALA A 22 2.81 6.58 0.15
N VAL A 23 1.57 6.08 0.21
CA VAL A 23 0.43 6.84 0.72
C VAL A 23 0.41 6.69 2.25
N GLN A 24 0.66 7.78 2.98
CA GLN A 24 0.43 7.81 4.42
C GLN A 24 -0.99 8.27 4.75
N LYS A 25 -1.71 7.49 5.55
CA LYS A 25 -3.04 7.85 6.06
C LYS A 25 -3.20 7.30 7.46
N ASP A 26 -3.70 8.11 8.38
CA ASP A 26 -3.91 7.71 9.79
C ASP A 26 -2.64 7.16 10.49
N GLY A 27 -1.45 7.63 10.07
CA GLY A 27 -0.17 7.14 10.59
C GLY A 27 0.26 5.76 10.05
N LYS A 28 -0.49 5.20 9.10
CA LYS A 28 -0.17 3.95 8.41
C LYS A 28 0.31 4.22 6.99
N VAL A 29 1.19 3.35 6.49
CA VAL A 29 1.78 3.47 5.15
C VAL A 29 1.12 2.45 4.22
N TYR A 30 0.71 2.90 3.04
CA TYR A 30 -0.02 2.10 2.07
C TYR A 30 0.63 2.19 0.70
N CYS A 31 0.58 1.10 -0.07
CA CYS A 31 1.13 1.09 -1.41
C CYS A 31 0.34 1.95 -2.40
N SER A 32 -0.93 2.20 -2.12
CA SER A 32 -1.84 2.95 -2.99
C SER A 32 -3.05 3.48 -2.20
N GLN A 33 -3.75 4.46 -2.79
CA GLN A 33 -4.98 5.03 -2.22
C GLN A 33 -6.06 4.00 -1.87
N PRO A 34 -6.38 2.99 -2.69
CA PRO A 34 -7.39 1.98 -2.32
C PRO A 34 -7.01 1.18 -1.06
N CYS A 35 -5.73 0.87 -0.85
CA CYS A 35 -5.29 0.23 0.40
C CYS A 35 -5.48 1.16 1.61
N ALA A 36 -5.20 2.46 1.44
CA ALA A 36 -5.43 3.46 2.49
C ALA A 36 -6.93 3.70 2.76
N ASP A 37 -7.78 3.52 1.75
CA ASP A 37 -9.23 3.61 1.86
C ASP A 37 -9.90 2.29 2.26
N GLY A 38 -9.12 1.23 2.46
CA GLY A 38 -9.63 -0.09 2.87
C GLY A 38 -10.47 -0.78 1.82
N HIS A 39 -10.20 -0.55 0.52
CA HIS A 39 -10.97 -1.08 -0.60
C HIS A 39 -12.46 -0.69 -0.56
N SER A 40 -12.77 0.55 -0.13
CA SER A 40 -14.14 1.06 0.05
C SER A 40 -14.95 1.22 -1.25
N GLY A 41 -14.30 1.19 -2.41
CA GLY A 41 -14.91 0.90 -3.69
C GLY A 41 -14.22 -0.32 -4.27
N SER A 42 -14.86 -1.04 -5.20
CA SER A 42 -14.31 -2.23 -5.88
C SER A 42 -13.00 -2.01 -6.67
N ASP A 43 -12.25 -0.95 -6.35
CA ASP A 43 -10.91 -0.68 -6.80
C ASP A 43 -9.92 -1.64 -6.12
N GLU A 44 -9.49 -2.58 -6.94
CA GLU A 44 -8.41 -3.49 -6.68
C GLU A 44 -7.13 -2.67 -6.53
N CYS A 45 -6.38 -2.84 -5.43
CA CYS A 45 -5.11 -2.13 -5.25
C CYS A 45 -4.06 -2.50 -6.31
N CYS A 46 -4.32 -3.58 -7.07
CA CYS A 46 -3.39 -4.22 -7.97
C CYS A 46 -4.09 -4.65 -9.26
N LYS A 47 -4.06 -3.79 -10.28
CA LYS A 47 -4.31 -4.22 -11.67
C LYS A 47 -3.09 -4.94 -12.29
N SER A 48 -1.94 -4.93 -11.59
CA SER A 48 -0.62 -5.36 -12.09
C SER A 48 0.30 -5.95 -11.01
N CYS A 49 -0.25 -6.49 -9.91
CA CYS A 49 0.56 -7.23 -8.94
C CYS A 49 0.01 -8.65 -8.83
N ASP A 50 0.90 -9.64 -8.90
CA ASP A 50 0.62 -11.08 -8.89
C ASP A 50 0.16 -11.59 -7.51
N CYS A 51 -0.32 -10.70 -6.63
CA CYS A 51 -0.61 -11.00 -5.22
C CYS A 51 -2.08 -11.38 -4.95
N CYS A 52 -2.81 -11.88 -5.95
CA CYS A 52 -4.21 -12.30 -5.83
C CYS A 52 -4.34 -13.81 -6.06
#